data_AF-A0A4U9I2C5-F1
#
_entry.id   AF-A0A4U9I2C5-F1
#
_cell.length_a   1.000
_cell.length_b   1.000
_cell.length_c   1.000
_cell.angle_alpha   90.00
_cell.angle_beta   90.00
_cell.angle_gamma   90.00
#
_symmetry.space_group_name_H-M   'P 1'
#
loop_
_entity.id
_entity.type
_entity.pdbx_description
1 polymer ?
#
loop_
_entity_poly.entity_id
_entity_poly.type
_entity_poly.pdbx_seq_one_letter_code
_entity_poly.pdbx_strand_id
1 'polypeptide(L)'
;MGDVDVGGSSLPAVRVGLNPQALFNQGVSLDDVRSAISNANVRKPQGSVEDDSHRWQIQTNDELKTAAEYQPLIIHYNNGAAVRLSDVASVTDSVQDVRNAGMTNAKPAILLMIRKLPEANIIETVNSIRARLPELQETIPAAIDLQIAQDRSPTIRASLEEVEQSLIISVALVILVVFLFLRSGRATLIPAVAVPVSLIGTFAAHVPVRF
;
A
#
# COMPACT_ATOMS: atom_id res chain seq x y z
N MET A 1 -12.20 -1.32 4.20
CA MET A 1 -10.81 -1.71 3.91
C MET A 1 -9.92 -0.84 4.78
N GLY A 2 -8.92 -1.42 5.43
CA GLY A 2 -7.92 -0.62 6.13
C GLY A 2 -6.89 -0.08 5.16
N ASP A 3 -6.00 0.74 5.70
CA ASP A 3 -4.97 1.47 4.99
C ASP A 3 -4.11 0.56 4.08
N VAL A 4 -3.79 1.05 2.88
CA VAL A 4 -2.94 0.37 1.90
C VAL A 4 -1.66 1.18 1.78
N ASP A 5 -0.56 0.54 2.16
CA ASP A 5 0.75 1.18 2.20
C ASP A 5 1.67 0.54 1.16
N VAL A 6 2.47 1.36 0.49
CA VAL A 6 3.36 0.91 -0.59
C VAL A 6 4.78 0.87 -0.05
N GLY A 7 5.26 -0.33 0.24
CA GLY A 7 6.63 -0.59 0.68
C GLY A 7 7.54 -0.88 -0.50
N GLY A 8 8.82 -0.52 -0.38
CA GLY A 8 9.83 -0.92 -1.36
C GLY A 8 9.70 -0.29 -2.76
N SER A 9 8.72 0.59 -2.95
CA SER A 9 8.66 1.53 -4.04
C SER A 9 9.15 2.89 -3.54
N SER A 10 9.75 3.67 -4.42
CA SER A 10 9.98 5.07 -4.18
C SER A 10 9.43 5.87 -5.34
N LEU A 11 8.75 6.97 -5.01
CA LEU A 11 8.19 7.87 -6.01
C LEU A 11 9.32 8.41 -6.91
N PRO A 12 9.10 8.54 -8.23
CA PRO A 12 10.04 9.21 -9.12
C PRO A 12 10.36 10.61 -8.60
N ALA A 13 11.63 10.98 -8.59
CA ALA A 13 12.08 12.29 -8.13
C ALA A 13 13.34 12.72 -8.90
N VAL A 14 13.46 14.03 -9.16
CA VAL A 14 14.70 14.60 -9.67
C VAL A 14 15.63 14.91 -8.49
N ARG A 15 16.85 14.38 -8.52
CA ARG A 15 17.87 14.68 -7.49
C ARG A 15 18.89 15.66 -8.04
N VAL A 16 19.10 16.73 -7.29
CA VAL A 16 20.08 17.78 -7.59
C VAL A 16 21.25 17.66 -6.61
N GLY A 17 22.36 17.09 -7.07
CA GLY A 17 23.61 16.97 -6.34
C GLY A 17 24.50 18.18 -6.56
N LEU A 18 24.51 19.10 -5.61
CA LEU A 18 25.28 20.34 -5.69
C LEU A 18 26.79 20.08 -5.57
N ASN A 19 27.60 20.76 -6.39
CA ASN A 19 29.05 20.76 -6.30
C ASN A 19 29.52 22.02 -5.56
N PRO A 20 29.99 21.91 -4.29
CA PRO A 20 30.38 23.08 -3.50
C PRO A 20 31.50 23.91 -4.11
N GLN A 21 32.46 23.28 -4.80
CA GLN A 21 33.57 23.98 -5.45
C GLN A 21 33.08 24.78 -6.66
N ALA A 22 32.21 24.20 -7.48
CA ALA A 22 31.62 24.89 -8.63
C ALA A 22 30.73 26.06 -8.19
N LEU A 23 29.91 25.86 -7.14
CA LEU A 23 29.11 26.93 -6.53
C LEU A 23 29.99 28.09 -6.04
N PHE A 24 31.06 27.79 -5.30
CA PHE A 24 31.99 28.80 -4.81
C PHE A 24 32.66 29.58 -5.94
N ASN A 25 33.13 28.91 -6.98
CA ASN A 25 33.78 29.55 -8.13
C ASN A 25 32.82 30.45 -8.92
N GLN A 26 31.52 30.13 -8.94
CA GLN A 26 30.49 30.92 -9.60
C GLN A 26 29.86 31.98 -8.69
N GLY A 27 30.26 32.04 -7.42
CA GLY A 27 29.70 32.98 -6.43
C GLY A 27 28.23 32.69 -6.06
N VAL A 28 27.75 31.46 -6.25
CA VAL A 28 26.35 31.08 -6.04
C VAL A 28 26.16 30.47 -4.65
N SER A 29 25.18 30.96 -3.88
CA SER A 29 24.85 30.37 -2.58
C SER A 29 23.92 29.17 -2.69
N LEU A 30 23.91 28.32 -1.67
CA LEU A 30 22.96 27.20 -1.58
C LEU A 30 21.50 27.69 -1.56
N ASP A 31 21.25 28.87 -0.98
CA ASP A 31 19.91 29.44 -0.88
C ASP A 31 19.41 29.99 -2.22
N ASP A 32 20.31 30.52 -3.05
CA ASP A 32 20.00 30.92 -4.43
C ASP A 32 19.51 29.73 -5.25
N VAL A 33 20.21 28.59 -5.14
CA VAL A 33 19.81 27.36 -5.84
C VAL A 33 18.46 26.86 -5.34
N ARG A 34 18.24 26.82 -4.02
CA ARG A 34 16.95 26.42 -3.42
C ARG A 34 15.82 27.32 -3.92
N SER A 35 16.03 28.63 -3.92
CA SER A 35 15.03 29.62 -4.35
C SER A 35 14.75 29.53 -5.85
N ALA A 36 15.78 29.34 -6.68
CA ALA A 36 15.62 29.15 -8.12
C ALA A 36 14.79 27.90 -8.44
N ILE A 37 15.09 26.76 -7.80
CA ILE A 37 14.31 25.52 -7.97
C ILE A 37 12.86 25.71 -7.50
N SER A 38 12.65 26.36 -6.35
CA SER A 38 11.29 26.61 -5.84
C SER A 38 10.48 27.53 -6.75
N ASN A 39 11.11 28.51 -7.39
CA ASN A 39 10.46 29.44 -8.32
C ASN A 39 10.21 28.83 -9.70
N ALA A 40 11.01 27.84 -10.09
CA ALA A 40 10.84 27.12 -11.35
C ALA A 40 9.63 26.19 -11.33
N ASN A 41 9.20 25.72 -10.15
CA ASN A 41 8.11 24.75 -10.01
C ASN A 41 6.81 25.37 -9.49
N VAL A 42 6.46 26.57 -9.98
CA VAL A 42 5.25 27.29 -9.54
C VAL A 42 4.17 27.22 -10.61
N ARG A 43 3.02 26.63 -10.28
CA ARG A 43 1.81 26.71 -11.10
C ARG A 43 1.17 28.10 -10.95
N LYS A 44 1.38 28.98 -11.93
CA LYS A 44 0.74 30.31 -11.95
C LYS A 44 -0.49 30.30 -12.88
N PRO A 45 -1.63 30.87 -12.46
CA PRO A 45 -2.77 31.02 -13.36
C PRO A 45 -2.43 32.05 -14.44
N GLN A 46 -2.51 31.62 -15.70
CA GLN A 46 -2.17 32.46 -16.85
C GLN A 46 -3.37 33.27 -17.38
N GLY A 47 -4.56 33.08 -16.79
CA GLY A 47 -5.79 33.77 -17.17
C GLY A 47 -6.44 33.20 -18.44
N SER A 48 -7.33 33.98 -19.02
CA SER A 48 -8.03 33.64 -20.26
C SER A 48 -8.16 34.86 -21.15
N VAL A 49 -8.07 34.67 -22.45
CA VAL A 49 -8.42 35.66 -23.46
C VAL A 49 -9.84 35.38 -23.91
N GLU A 50 -10.67 36.41 -23.99
CA GLU A 50 -12.08 36.28 -24.29
C GLU A 50 -12.48 37.28 -25.39
N ASP A 51 -13.33 36.81 -26.29
CA ASP A 51 -14.01 37.57 -27.34
C ASP A 51 -15.52 37.28 -27.23
N ASP A 52 -16.38 38.02 -27.95
CA ASP A 52 -17.85 37.99 -27.84
C ASP A 52 -18.48 36.60 -27.99
N SER A 53 -17.76 35.63 -28.58
CA SER A 53 -18.23 34.26 -28.82
C SER A 53 -17.30 33.15 -28.32
N HIS A 54 -16.08 33.46 -27.87
CA HIS A 54 -15.08 32.44 -27.54
C HIS A 54 -14.22 32.86 -26.33
N ARG A 55 -13.96 31.89 -25.46
CA ARG A 55 -13.02 32.02 -24.34
C ARG A 55 -11.89 31.02 -24.50
N TRP A 56 -10.66 31.51 -24.62
CA TRP A 56 -9.45 30.68 -24.64
C TRP A 56 -8.74 30.78 -23.30
N GLN A 57 -8.56 29.63 -22.63
CA GLN A 57 -7.72 29.56 -21.44
C GLN A 57 -6.26 29.45 -21.87
N ILE A 58 -5.41 30.35 -21.37
CA ILE A 58 -3.97 30.24 -21.58
C ILE A 58 -3.45 29.16 -20.63
N GLN A 59 -2.73 28.18 -21.16
CA GLN A 59 -2.02 27.17 -20.38
C GLN A 59 -0.54 27.23 -20.73
N THR A 60 0.30 27.29 -19.71
CA THR A 60 1.75 27.13 -19.81
C THR A 60 2.15 25.84 -19.09
N ASN A 61 3.10 25.11 -19.65
CA ASN A 61 3.64 23.91 -19.02
C ASN A 61 4.83 24.28 -18.13
N ASP A 62 4.56 25.01 -17.06
CA ASP A 62 5.59 25.59 -16.17
C ASP A 62 6.15 24.57 -15.16
N GLU A 63 5.68 23.32 -15.18
CA GLU A 63 6.11 22.28 -14.24
C GLU A 63 7.26 21.46 -14.84
N LEU A 64 8.45 21.59 -14.26
CA LEU A 64 9.61 20.78 -14.61
C LEU A 64 9.50 19.39 -13.93
N LYS A 65 9.44 18.33 -14.73
CA LYS A 65 9.22 16.94 -14.24
C LYS A 65 10.44 16.05 -14.35
N THR A 66 11.28 16.27 -15.35
CA THR A 66 12.45 15.43 -15.64
C THR A 66 13.75 16.16 -15.30
N ALA A 67 14.81 15.40 -15.01
CA ALA A 67 16.13 15.98 -14.75
C ALA A 67 16.62 16.85 -15.91
N ALA A 68 16.34 16.45 -17.15
CA ALA A 68 16.68 17.20 -18.36
C ALA A 68 16.04 18.60 -18.39
N GLU A 69 14.82 18.74 -17.85
CA GLU A 69 14.12 20.02 -17.75
C GLU A 69 14.72 20.94 -16.68
N TYR A 70 15.30 20.37 -15.61
CA TYR A 70 15.98 21.14 -14.55
C TYR A 70 17.41 21.58 -14.93
N GLN A 71 18.12 20.83 -15.78
CA GLN A 71 19.50 21.17 -16.17
C GLN A 71 19.68 22.59 -16.73
N PRO A 72 18.86 23.08 -17.67
CA PRO A 72 19.03 24.42 -18.23
C PRO A 72 18.53 25.56 -17.32
N LEU A 73 18.03 25.25 -16.11
CA LEU A 73 17.49 26.23 -15.17
C LEU A 73 18.56 27.26 -14.78
N ILE A 74 18.28 28.54 -14.97
CA ILE A 74 19.18 29.63 -14.60
C ILE A 74 19.04 29.89 -13.11
N ILE A 75 20.16 29.81 -12.38
CA ILE A 75 20.19 29.96 -10.92
C ILE A 75 20.80 31.30 -10.49
N HIS A 76 21.69 31.88 -11.30
CA HIS A 76 22.39 33.11 -10.98
C HIS A 76 22.92 33.78 -12.24
N TYR A 77 23.23 35.07 -12.15
CA TYR A 77 23.95 35.81 -13.19
C TYR A 77 25.26 36.34 -12.61
N ASN A 78 26.38 35.92 -13.18
CA ASN A 78 27.71 36.40 -12.77
C ASN A 78 28.33 37.21 -13.93
N ASN A 79 28.59 38.50 -13.71
CA ASN A 79 29.14 39.41 -14.73
C ASN A 79 28.40 39.41 -16.08
N GLY A 80 27.08 39.24 -16.06
CA GLY A 80 26.22 39.19 -17.26
C GLY A 80 26.14 37.83 -17.95
N ALA A 81 26.93 36.84 -17.51
CA ALA A 81 26.78 35.46 -17.95
C ALA A 81 25.75 34.72 -17.08
N ALA A 82 24.83 34.00 -17.71
CA ALA A 82 23.86 33.16 -17.01
C ALA A 82 24.56 31.88 -16.52
N VAL A 83 24.47 31.60 -15.22
CA VAL A 83 24.90 30.35 -14.61
C VAL A 83 23.70 29.41 -14.54
N ARG A 84 23.84 28.23 -15.13
CA ARG A 84 22.79 27.20 -15.14
C ARG A 84 22.99 26.20 -14.01
N LEU A 85 21.94 25.49 -13.66
CA LEU A 85 21.99 24.43 -12.66
C LEU A 85 22.98 23.33 -13.06
N SER A 86 23.06 22.99 -14.36
CA SER A 86 24.05 22.05 -14.89
C SER A 86 25.51 22.46 -14.67
N ASP A 87 25.80 23.75 -14.48
CA ASP A 87 27.17 24.25 -14.35
C ASP A 87 27.72 24.06 -12.93
N VAL A 88 26.82 23.88 -11.94
CA VAL A 88 27.16 23.79 -10.52
C VAL A 88 26.57 22.57 -9.81
N ALA A 89 25.78 21.75 -10.50
CA ALA A 89 25.11 20.60 -9.94
C ALA A 89 24.98 19.44 -10.94
N SER A 90 25.00 18.23 -10.41
CA SER A 90 24.59 17.01 -11.11
C SER A 90 23.08 16.82 -10.92
N VAL A 91 22.33 16.83 -12.02
CA VAL A 91 20.88 16.64 -12.00
C VAL A 91 20.54 15.31 -12.65
N THR A 92 19.97 14.39 -11.87
CA THR A 92 19.65 13.03 -12.31
C THR A 92 18.22 12.64 -11.98
N ASP A 93 17.59 11.91 -12.90
CA ASP A 93 16.32 11.24 -12.62
C ASP A 93 16.59 10.09 -11.66
N SER A 94 15.87 10.09 -10.56
CA SER A 94 16.06 9.15 -9.48
C SER A 94 14.72 8.90 -8.78
N VAL A 95 14.79 8.46 -7.54
CA VAL A 95 13.64 8.22 -6.69
C VAL A 95 13.78 9.02 -5.39
N GLN A 96 12.66 9.37 -4.77
CA GLN A 96 12.59 10.17 -3.54
C GLN A 96 13.46 9.56 -2.42
N ASP A 97 13.40 8.26 -2.22
CA ASP A 97 14.21 7.50 -1.26
C ASP A 97 14.93 6.33 -1.94
N VAL A 98 16.24 6.48 -2.11
CA VAL A 98 17.14 5.44 -2.67
C VAL A 98 17.47 4.33 -1.67
N ARG A 99 17.15 4.52 -0.38
CA ARG A 99 17.36 3.52 0.67
C ARG A 99 16.14 2.63 0.87
N ASN A 100 15.00 2.97 0.27
CA ASN A 100 13.83 2.12 0.27
C ASN A 100 13.94 1.10 -0.87
N ALA A 101 14.08 -0.16 -0.51
CA ALA A 101 14.12 -1.26 -1.47
C ALA A 101 13.16 -2.36 -1.01
N GLY A 102 12.24 -2.76 -1.90
CA GLY A 102 11.39 -3.92 -1.69
C GLY A 102 11.98 -5.12 -2.40
N MET A 103 12.02 -6.25 -1.70
CA MET A 103 12.43 -7.51 -2.28
C MET A 103 11.46 -8.61 -1.87
N THR A 104 11.13 -9.48 -2.81
CA THR A 104 10.45 -10.76 -2.55
C THR A 104 11.25 -11.87 -3.22
N ASN A 105 11.55 -12.96 -2.51
CA ASN A 105 12.34 -14.08 -3.03
C ASN A 105 13.65 -13.65 -3.72
N ALA A 106 14.39 -12.72 -3.12
CA ALA A 106 15.63 -12.13 -3.65
C ALA A 106 15.50 -11.38 -4.99
N LYS A 107 14.29 -11.06 -5.42
CA LYS A 107 14.01 -10.21 -6.59
C LYS A 107 13.46 -8.85 -6.16
N PRO A 108 13.87 -7.73 -6.78
CA PRO A 108 13.27 -6.43 -6.53
C PRO A 108 11.77 -6.46 -6.80
N ALA A 109 10.97 -5.96 -5.86
CA ALA A 109 9.52 -5.96 -5.94
C ALA A 109 8.91 -4.77 -5.20
N ILE A 110 7.78 -4.28 -5.69
CA ILE A 110 6.96 -3.31 -4.99
C ILE A 110 6.02 -4.08 -4.06
N LEU A 111 6.06 -3.77 -2.77
CA LEU A 111 5.27 -4.45 -1.75
C LEU A 111 4.00 -3.64 -1.47
N LEU A 112 2.84 -4.24 -1.70
CA LEU A 112 1.56 -3.66 -1.31
C LEU A 112 1.13 -4.26 0.03
N MET A 113 1.21 -3.47 1.09
CA MET A 113 0.86 -3.88 2.45
C MET A 113 -0.59 -3.49 2.74
N ILE A 114 -1.46 -4.48 2.82
CA ILE A 114 -2.88 -4.28 3.11
C ILE A 114 -3.12 -4.55 4.59
N ARG A 115 -3.54 -3.54 5.35
CA ARG A 115 -3.89 -3.68 6.76
C ARG A 115 -5.40 -3.87 6.92
N LYS A 116 -5.82 -4.85 7.73
CA LYS A 116 -7.23 -4.97 8.13
C LYS A 116 -7.58 -3.90 9.17
N LEU A 117 -8.85 -3.49 9.21
CA LEU A 117 -9.36 -2.69 10.32
C LEU A 117 -9.38 -3.56 11.61
N PRO A 118 -9.24 -2.96 12.81
CA PRO A 118 -9.26 -3.70 14.08
C PRO A 118 -10.44 -4.68 14.18
N GLU A 119 -11.65 -4.20 13.87
CA GLU A 119 -12.90 -4.96 13.96
C GLU A 119 -13.24 -5.80 12.70
N ALA A 120 -12.39 -5.78 11.67
CA ALA A 120 -12.68 -6.52 10.44
C ALA A 120 -12.32 -8.00 10.56
N ASN A 121 -13.20 -8.86 10.04
CA ASN A 121 -12.92 -10.28 9.86
C ASN A 121 -11.85 -10.49 8.79
N ILE A 122 -10.74 -11.12 9.17
CA ILE A 122 -9.58 -11.32 8.28
C ILE A 122 -9.89 -12.29 7.13
N ILE A 123 -10.69 -13.32 7.37
CA ILE A 123 -11.04 -14.37 6.39
C ILE A 123 -11.90 -13.77 5.28
N GLU A 124 -12.91 -13.00 5.65
CA GLU A 124 -13.79 -12.29 4.72
C GLU A 124 -13.02 -11.22 3.93
N THR A 125 -12.13 -10.48 4.60
CA THR A 125 -11.29 -9.46 3.96
C THR A 125 -10.38 -10.08 2.90
N VAL A 126 -9.68 -11.17 3.23
CA VAL A 126 -8.78 -11.86 2.29
C VAL A 126 -9.54 -12.48 1.12
N ASN A 127 -10.72 -13.06 1.37
CA ASN A 127 -11.59 -13.57 0.31
C ASN A 127 -11.99 -12.46 -0.67
N SER A 128 -12.40 -11.30 -0.14
CA SER A 128 -12.80 -10.15 -0.95
C SER A 128 -11.66 -9.61 -1.81
N ILE A 129 -10.43 -9.59 -1.26
CA ILE A 129 -9.23 -9.19 -2.01
C ILE A 129 -8.93 -10.21 -3.12
N ARG A 130 -8.94 -11.52 -2.81
CA ARG A 130 -8.73 -12.59 -3.79
C ARG A 130 -9.77 -12.62 -4.90
N ALA A 131 -11.01 -12.27 -4.61
CA ALA A 131 -12.06 -12.18 -5.62
C ALA A 131 -11.82 -11.06 -6.64
N ARG A 132 -11.16 -9.96 -6.24
CA ARG A 132 -10.86 -8.81 -7.10
C ARG A 132 -9.49 -8.87 -7.78
N LEU A 133 -8.60 -9.74 -7.29
CA LEU A 133 -7.25 -9.91 -7.83
C LEU A 133 -7.23 -10.23 -9.35
N PRO A 134 -8.11 -11.10 -9.89
CA PRO A 134 -8.13 -11.39 -11.33
C PRO A 134 -8.45 -10.17 -12.19
N GLU A 135 -9.45 -9.37 -11.81
CA GLU A 135 -9.83 -8.14 -12.53
C GLU A 135 -8.66 -7.15 -12.56
N LEU A 136 -7.91 -7.03 -11.46
CA LEU A 136 -6.72 -6.19 -11.41
C LEU A 136 -5.61 -6.72 -12.31
N GLN A 137 -5.38 -8.04 -12.34
CA GLN A 137 -4.38 -8.66 -13.21
C GLN A 137 -4.67 -8.43 -14.70
N GLU A 138 -5.94 -8.37 -15.10
CA GLU A 138 -6.33 -8.07 -16.48
C GLU A 138 -6.08 -6.61 -16.89
N THR A 139 -6.17 -5.67 -15.94
CA THR A 139 -5.92 -4.23 -16.22
C THR A 139 -4.44 -3.84 -16.22
N ILE A 140 -3.59 -4.68 -15.63
CA ILE A 140 -2.16 -4.40 -15.48
C ILE A 140 -1.41 -4.91 -16.72
N PRO A 141 -0.40 -4.19 -17.24
CA PRO A 141 0.44 -4.66 -18.33
C PRO A 141 1.07 -6.02 -18.03
N ALA A 142 1.12 -6.92 -19.02
CA ALA A 142 1.65 -8.29 -18.89
C ALA A 142 3.13 -8.39 -18.42
N ALA A 143 3.85 -7.27 -18.39
CA ALA A 143 5.22 -7.19 -17.86
C ALA A 143 5.27 -7.16 -16.32
N ILE A 144 4.14 -6.96 -15.64
CA ILE A 144 4.05 -6.92 -14.18
C ILE A 144 3.42 -8.21 -13.67
N ASP A 145 4.14 -8.90 -12.79
CA ASP A 145 3.67 -10.10 -12.11
C ASP A 145 3.19 -9.76 -10.69
N LEU A 146 1.93 -10.04 -10.41
CA LEU A 146 1.28 -9.73 -9.14
C LEU A 146 1.16 -11.01 -8.31
N GLN A 147 1.99 -11.11 -7.26
CA GLN A 147 2.02 -12.27 -6.36
C GLN A 147 1.69 -11.89 -4.92
N ILE A 148 1.07 -12.81 -4.20
CA ILE A 148 0.85 -12.68 -2.75
C ILE A 148 2.16 -13.00 -2.04
N ALA A 149 2.84 -11.98 -1.50
CA ALA A 149 4.11 -12.15 -0.80
C ALA A 149 3.94 -12.82 0.58
N GLN A 150 2.91 -12.45 1.33
CA GLN A 150 2.62 -13.03 2.64
C GLN A 150 1.12 -13.00 2.93
N ASP A 151 0.58 -14.12 3.41
CA ASP A 151 -0.82 -14.25 3.84
C ASP A 151 -0.89 -15.02 5.15
N ARG A 152 -1.55 -14.44 6.16
CA ARG A 152 -1.74 -15.06 7.48
C ARG A 152 -3.04 -15.85 7.59
N SER A 153 -3.95 -15.71 6.61
CA SER A 153 -5.25 -16.40 6.62
C SER A 153 -5.18 -17.92 6.57
N PRO A 154 -4.19 -18.59 5.91
CA PRO A 154 -4.15 -20.05 5.87
C PRO A 154 -3.96 -20.67 7.26
N THR A 155 -3.09 -20.11 8.09
CA THR A 155 -2.88 -20.58 9.47
C THR A 155 -4.15 -20.42 10.30
N ILE A 156 -4.84 -19.29 10.17
CA ILE A 156 -6.09 -19.05 10.91
C ILE A 156 -7.18 -20.05 10.48
N ARG A 157 -7.30 -20.32 9.18
CA ARG A 157 -8.25 -21.33 8.66
C ARG A 157 -7.93 -22.73 9.18
N ALA A 158 -6.66 -23.12 9.13
CA ALA A 158 -6.22 -24.42 9.63
C ALA A 158 -6.53 -24.58 11.12
N SER A 159 -6.27 -23.56 11.95
CA SER A 159 -6.62 -23.60 13.37
C SER A 159 -8.13 -23.69 13.62
N LEU A 160 -8.96 -23.02 12.81
CA LEU A 160 -10.42 -23.14 12.93
C LEU A 160 -10.91 -24.53 12.56
N GLU A 161 -10.38 -25.11 11.49
CA GLU A 161 -10.71 -26.48 11.06
C GLU A 161 -10.28 -27.52 12.11
N GLU A 162 -9.10 -27.34 12.69
CA GLU A 162 -8.60 -28.20 13.77
C GLU A 162 -9.47 -28.13 15.04
N VAL A 163 -9.92 -26.93 15.40
CA VAL A 163 -10.86 -26.73 16.52
C VAL A 163 -12.20 -27.38 16.24
N GLU A 164 -12.74 -27.24 15.03
CA GLU A 164 -13.99 -27.88 14.62
C GLU A 164 -13.88 -29.42 14.69
N GLN A 165 -12.82 -29.99 14.14
CA GLN A 165 -12.58 -31.44 14.20
C GLN A 165 -12.43 -31.93 15.63
N SER A 166 -11.65 -31.23 16.44
CA SER A 166 -11.44 -31.56 17.86
C SER A 166 -12.74 -31.49 18.66
N LEU A 167 -13.61 -30.52 18.38
CA LEU A 167 -14.92 -30.40 19.00
C LEU A 167 -15.81 -31.58 18.64
N ILE A 168 -15.89 -31.94 17.35
CA ILE A 168 -16.69 -33.08 16.88
C ILE A 168 -16.21 -34.38 17.54
N ILE A 169 -14.90 -34.62 17.55
CA ILE A 169 -14.30 -35.80 18.19
C ILE A 169 -14.62 -35.83 19.68
N SER A 170 -14.48 -34.69 20.37
CA SER A 170 -14.77 -34.59 21.80
C SER A 170 -16.23 -34.89 22.11
N VAL A 171 -17.17 -34.32 21.35
CA VAL A 171 -18.61 -34.57 21.51
C VAL A 171 -18.94 -36.05 21.25
N ALA A 172 -18.39 -36.62 20.18
CA ALA A 172 -18.59 -38.03 19.84
C ALA A 172 -18.05 -38.96 20.94
N LEU A 173 -16.87 -38.64 21.49
CA LEU A 173 -16.23 -39.42 22.54
C LEU A 173 -17.02 -39.37 23.85
N VAL A 174 -17.55 -38.20 24.21
CA VAL A 174 -18.46 -38.05 25.37
C VAL A 174 -19.72 -38.91 25.20
N ILE A 175 -20.36 -38.86 24.03
CA ILE A 175 -21.55 -39.68 23.73
C ILE A 175 -21.22 -41.17 23.82
N LEU A 176 -20.09 -41.58 23.27
CA LEU A 176 -19.63 -42.97 23.28
C LEU A 176 -19.39 -43.48 24.71
N VAL A 177 -18.71 -42.69 25.55
CA VAL A 177 -18.45 -43.06 26.95
C VAL A 177 -19.76 -43.20 27.71
N VAL A 178 -20.68 -42.23 27.58
CA VAL A 178 -21.99 -42.32 28.25
C VAL A 178 -22.79 -43.54 27.79
N PHE A 179 -22.77 -43.84 26.49
CA PHE A 179 -23.39 -45.05 25.95
C PHE A 179 -22.82 -46.32 26.59
N LEU A 180 -21.50 -46.39 26.74
CA LEU A 180 -20.83 -47.56 27.29
C LEU A 180 -21.18 -47.80 28.77
N PHE A 181 -21.35 -46.73 29.56
CA PHE A 181 -21.76 -46.81 30.96
C PHE A 181 -23.25 -47.16 31.13
N LEU A 182 -24.13 -46.56 30.33
CA LEU A 182 -25.58 -46.71 30.50
C LEU A 182 -26.16 -47.90 29.73
N ARG A 183 -25.43 -48.44 28.74
CA ARG A 183 -25.81 -49.55 27.84
C ARG A 183 -27.25 -49.48 27.31
N SER A 184 -27.81 -48.26 27.23
CA SER A 184 -29.19 -48.01 26.88
C SER A 184 -29.28 -46.78 25.98
N GLY A 185 -29.63 -46.97 24.71
CA GLY A 185 -29.67 -45.88 23.72
C GLY A 185 -30.64 -44.75 24.11
N ARG A 186 -31.70 -45.06 24.86
CA ARG A 186 -32.65 -44.07 25.39
C ARG A 186 -32.01 -43.12 26.41
N ALA A 187 -31.08 -43.61 27.24
CA ALA A 187 -30.43 -42.78 28.25
C ALA A 187 -29.27 -41.96 27.66
N THR A 188 -28.63 -42.44 26.58
CA THR A 188 -27.59 -41.71 25.84
C THR A 188 -28.14 -40.56 24.99
N LEU A 189 -29.40 -40.64 24.55
CA LEU A 189 -30.06 -39.57 23.78
C LEU A 189 -30.11 -38.24 24.53
N ILE A 190 -30.20 -38.27 25.87
CA ILE A 190 -30.27 -37.07 26.71
C ILE A 190 -29.00 -36.20 26.53
N PRO A 191 -27.77 -36.70 26.80
CA PRO A 191 -26.56 -35.92 26.56
C PRO A 191 -26.27 -35.66 25.08
N ALA A 192 -26.64 -36.56 24.17
CA ALA A 192 -26.41 -36.38 22.72
C ALA A 192 -27.13 -35.14 22.16
N VAL A 193 -28.30 -34.79 22.70
CA VAL A 193 -29.03 -33.56 22.32
C VAL A 193 -28.63 -32.39 23.22
N ALA A 194 -28.40 -32.61 24.51
CA ALA A 194 -28.08 -31.54 25.45
C ALA A 194 -26.75 -30.81 25.12
N VAL A 195 -25.71 -31.53 24.68
CA VAL A 195 -24.39 -30.95 24.40
C VAL A 195 -24.40 -30.01 23.17
N PRO A 196 -24.93 -30.39 22.00
CA PRO A 196 -25.05 -29.45 20.87
C PRO A 196 -25.97 -28.26 21.18
N VAL A 197 -27.08 -28.49 21.88
CA VAL A 197 -28.04 -27.43 22.22
C VAL A 197 -27.43 -26.41 23.18
N SER A 198 -26.62 -26.84 24.16
CA SER A 198 -25.96 -25.92 25.09
C SER A 198 -24.88 -25.08 24.38
N LEU A 199 -24.16 -25.66 23.42
CA LEU A 199 -23.21 -24.94 22.56
C LEU A 199 -23.92 -23.86 21.72
N ILE A 200 -25.01 -24.23 21.05
CA ILE A 200 -25.84 -23.28 20.28
C ILE A 200 -26.37 -22.18 21.21
N GLY A 201 -26.86 -22.56 22.40
CA GLY A 201 -27.36 -21.61 23.40
C GLY A 201 -26.28 -20.63 23.88
N THR A 202 -25.04 -21.10 24.04
CA THR A 202 -23.90 -20.26 24.44
C THR A 202 -23.53 -19.26 23.35
N PHE A 203 -23.45 -19.70 22.09
CA PHE A 203 -23.21 -18.79 20.96
C PHE A 203 -24.36 -17.79 20.79
N ALA A 204 -25.61 -18.24 20.89
CA ALA A 204 -26.78 -17.37 20.79
C ALA A 204 -26.84 -16.31 21.91
N ALA A 205 -26.37 -16.63 23.12
CA ALA A 205 -26.26 -15.68 24.22
C ALA A 205 -25.07 -14.71 24.05
N HIS A 206 -24.01 -15.12 23.34
CA HIS A 206 -22.83 -14.29 23.12
C HIS A 206 -22.95 -13.35 21.90
N VAL A 207 -23.71 -13.72 20.87
CA VAL A 207 -24.03 -12.87 19.69
C VAL A 207 -24.65 -11.50 20.04
N PRO A 208 -25.56 -11.35 21.03
CA PRO A 208 -26.07 -10.03 21.42
C PRO A 208 -25.04 -9.17 22.17
N VAL A 209 -23.95 -9.76 22.66
CA VAL A 209 -22.85 -9.06 23.33
C VAL A 209 -21.74 -8.80 22.30
N ARG A 210 -21.96 -7.80 21.44
CA ARG A 210 -21.00 -7.39 20.40
C ARG A 210 -19.63 -7.05 20.99
N PHE A 211 -18.61 -7.81 20.59
CA PHE A 211 -17.26 -7.34 20.30
C PHE A 211 -17.07 -7.45 18.80
#